data_AF-A0A926N4W7-F1
#
_entry.id   AF-A0A926N4W7-F1
#
_cell.length_a   1.000
_cell.length_b   1.000
_cell.length_c   1.000
_cell.angle_alpha   90.00
_cell.angle_beta   90.00
_cell.angle_gamma   90.00
#
_symmetry.space_group_name_H-M   'P 1'
#
loop_
_entity.id
_entity.type
_entity.pdbx_description
1 polymer ?
#
loop_
_entity_poly.entity_id
_entity_poly.type
_entity_poly.pdbx_seq_one_letter_code
_entity_poly.pdbx_strand_id
1 'polypeptide(L)' 'MKILSILSLLFLLTNCAGSNLAKVKFGERCTASDAKQLQEKSYVWFVSKDAAKDFDKRINKSNCLDS' A
#
# COMPACT_ATOMS: atom_id res chain seq x y z
N MET A 1 -23.39 -18.15 -18.08
CA MET A 1 -22.46 -17.41 -18.97
C MET A 1 -22.11 -16.02 -18.45
N LYS A 2 -23.07 -15.17 -18.03
CA LYS A 2 -22.79 -13.80 -17.55
C LYS A 2 -21.77 -13.71 -16.40
N ILE A 3 -21.85 -14.59 -15.40
CA ILE A 3 -20.92 -14.61 -14.26
C ILE A 3 -19.48 -14.89 -14.70
N LEU A 4 -19.28 -15.84 -15.62
CA LEU A 4 -17.95 -16.18 -16.15
C LEU A 4 -17.33 -15.01 -16.93
N SER A 5 -18.14 -14.30 -17.73
CA SER A 5 -17.70 -13.09 -18.43
C SER A 5 -17.31 -11.97 -17.47
N ILE A 6 -18.07 -11.77 -16.39
CA ILE A 6 -17.79 -10.77 -15.36
C ILE A 6 -16.50 -11.11 -14.61
N LEU A 7 -16.30 -12.37 -14.20
CA LEU A 7 -15.06 -12.81 -13.57
C LEU A 7 -13.85 -12.64 -14.50
N SER A 8 -13.99 -13.04 -15.77
CA SER A 8 -12.93 -12.89 -16.77
C SER A 8 -12.55 -11.42 -16.95
N LEU A 9 -13.53 -10.52 -17.00
CA LEU A 9 -13.28 -9.07 -17.10
C LEU A 9 -12.59 -8.52 -15.84
N LEU A 10 -13.00 -8.95 -14.65
CA LEU A 10 -12.34 -8.60 -13.38
C LEU A 10 -10.87 -9.05 -13.36
N PHE A 11 -10.58 -10.28 -13.79
CA PHE A 11 -9.20 -10.79 -13.87
C PHE A 11 -8.32 -10.03 -14.87
N LEU A 12 -8.88 -9.54 -15.97
CA LEU A 12 -8.15 -8.73 -16.95
C LEU A 12 -7.85 -7.32 -16.40
N LEU A 13 -8.78 -6.73 -15.65
CA LEU A 13 -8.65 -5.37 -15.11
C LEU A 13 -7.68 -5.26 -13.92
N THR A 14 -7.52 -6.31 -13.10
CA THR A 14 -6.60 -6.29 -11.94
C THR A 14 -5.12 -6.16 -12.32
N ASN A 15 -4.75 -6.60 -13.53
CA ASN A 15 -3.37 -6.53 -14.03
C ASN A 15 -2.96 -5.14 -14.56
N CYS A 16 -3.92 -4.25 -14.83
CA CYS A 16 -3.63 -2.88 -15.28
C CYS A 16 -3.27 -1.94 -14.11
N ALA A 17 -3.84 -2.13 -12.93
CA ALA A 17 -3.72 -1.15 -11.83
C ALA A 17 -2.74 -1.56 -10.71
N GLY A 18 -2.65 -2.86 -10.38
CA GLY A 18 -2.12 -3.29 -9.07
C GLY A 18 -0.70 -3.86 -9.01
N SER A 19 -0.14 -4.34 -10.13
CA SER A 19 1.17 -5.02 -10.17
C SER A 19 2.20 -4.35 -11.08
N ASN A 20 1.75 -3.65 -12.13
CA ASN A 20 2.63 -3.01 -13.11
C ASN A 20 3.02 -1.57 -12.78
N LEU A 21 2.14 -0.80 -12.13
CA LEU A 21 2.35 0.63 -11.86
C LEU A 21 2.64 0.93 -10.39
N ALA A 22 1.99 0.20 -9.49
CA ALA A 22 2.12 0.36 -8.06
C ALA A 22 2.21 -1.00 -7.37
N LYS A 23 2.60 -0.99 -6.10
CA LYS A 23 2.58 -2.14 -5.19
C LYS A 23 1.51 -1.88 -4.15
N VAL A 24 0.64 -2.87 -3.93
CA VAL A 24 -0.40 -2.80 -2.92
C VAL A 24 0.24 -2.83 -1.52
N LYS A 25 -0.08 -1.83 -0.71
CA LYS A 25 0.39 -1.66 0.68
C LYS A 25 -0.78 -1.19 1.55
N PHE A 26 -1.86 -1.97 1.52
CA PHE A 26 -3.11 -1.64 2.19
C PHE A 26 -2.96 -1.64 3.72
N GLY A 27 -3.46 -0.60 4.36
CA GLY A 27 -3.60 -0.48 5.80
C GLY A 27 -2.84 0.69 6.41
N GLU A 28 -2.95 0.79 7.73
CA GLU A 28 -2.29 1.82 8.52
C GLU A 28 -0.76 1.66 8.52
N ARG A 29 -0.07 2.80 8.39
CA ARG A 29 1.38 2.94 8.48
C ARG A 29 1.74 4.23 9.20
N CYS A 30 2.92 4.25 9.81
CA CYS A 30 3.40 5.44 10.51
C CYS A 30 4.81 5.82 10.07
N THR A 31 5.10 7.11 10.13
CA THR A 31 6.42 7.70 9.94
C THR A 31 6.90 8.24 11.28
N ALA A 32 8.10 7.87 11.70
CA ALA A 32 8.73 8.51 12.86
C ALA A 32 9.13 9.95 12.49
N SER A 33 8.56 10.94 13.16
CA SER A 33 8.80 12.37 12.89
C SER A 33 10.00 12.90 13.66
N ASP A 34 10.23 12.41 14.89
CA ASP A 34 11.38 12.80 15.70
C ASP A 34 11.85 11.70 16.69
N ALA A 35 12.98 11.95 17.35
CA ALA A 35 13.53 11.06 18.39
C ALA A 35 12.70 11.03 19.69
N LYS A 36 11.64 11.86 19.78
CA LYS A 36 10.74 11.97 20.94
C LYS A 36 9.41 11.24 20.70
N GLN A 37 9.40 10.27 19.79
CA GLN A 37 8.26 9.38 19.54
C GLN A 37 7.03 10.07 18.93
N LEU A 38 7.16 11.28 18.37
CA LEU A 38 6.09 11.84 17.55
C LEU A 38 5.99 11.07 16.23
N GLN A 39 4.78 10.65 15.87
CA GLN A 39 4.51 9.85 14.67
C GLN A 39 3.45 10.48 13.78
N GLU A 40 3.66 10.40 12.47
CA GLU A 40 2.64 10.71 11.48
C GLU A 40 1.97 9.41 11.04
N LYS A 41 0.65 9.31 11.23
CA LYS A 41 -0.15 8.13 10.88
C LYS A 41 -0.84 8.35 9.53
N SER A 42 -0.77 7.35 8.66
CA SER A 42 -1.33 7.39 7.31
C SER A 42 -2.02 6.06 6.98
N TYR A 43 -3.13 6.13 6.26
CA TYR A 43 -3.75 4.93 5.69
C TYR A 43 -3.30 4.79 4.24
N VAL A 44 -2.51 3.75 3.96
CA VAL A 44 -1.90 3.56 2.65
C VAL A 44 -2.67 2.49 1.90
N TRP A 45 -2.83 2.66 0.59
CA TRP A 45 -3.45 1.67 -0.29
C TRP A 45 -2.47 1.17 -1.34
N PHE A 46 -1.79 2.09 -2.03
CA PHE A 46 -0.82 1.80 -3.09
C PHE A 46 0.43 2.64 -2.92
N VAL A 47 1.57 2.10 -3.36
CA VAL A 47 2.86 2.79 -3.42
C VAL A 47 3.44 2.61 -4.82
N SER A 48 3.96 3.66 -5.44
CA SER A 48 4.59 3.52 -6.76
C SER A 48 5.76 2.53 -6.71
N LYS A 49 6.08 1.89 -7.84
CA LYS A 49 7.22 0.96 -7.91
C LYS A 49 8.54 1.62 -7.50
N ASP A 50 8.73 2.88 -7.88
CA ASP A 50 9.96 3.62 -7.58
C ASP A 50 10.10 3.86 -6.07
N ALA A 51 9.02 4.23 -5.40
CA ALA A 51 9.02 4.45 -3.95
C ALA A 51 9.06 3.14 -3.15
N ALA A 52 8.62 2.00 -3.72
CA ALA A 52 8.46 0.74 -3.00
C ALA A 52 9.76 0.22 -2.37
N LYS A 53 10.93 0.59 -2.91
CA LYS A 53 12.25 0.17 -2.39
C LYS A 53 12.59 0.81 -1.04
N ASP A 54 12.14 2.05 -0.82
CA ASP A 54 12.47 2.83 0.37
C ASP A 54 11.27 3.09 1.28
N PHE A 55 10.05 2.82 0.79
CA PHE A 55 8.82 3.04 1.52
C PHE A 55 8.83 2.39 2.90
N ASP A 56 9.10 1.08 3.00
CA ASP A 56 9.06 0.37 4.30
C ASP A 56 10.22 0.79 5.23
N LYS A 57 11.26 1.47 4.75
CA LYS A 57 12.33 2.02 5.61
C LYS A 57 11.85 3.23 6.40
N ARG A 58 10.93 4.01 5.83
CA ARG A 58 10.46 5.29 6.38
C ARG A 58 9.05 5.21 6.95
N ILE A 59 8.16 4.51 6.24
CA ILE A 59 6.72 4.45 6.46
C ILE A 59 6.32 2.98 6.60
N ASN A 60 6.19 2.53 7.85
CA ASN A 60 5.95 1.11 8.13
C ASN A 60 5.05 0.94 9.37
N LYS A 61 4.68 -0.32 9.64
CA LYS A 61 3.78 -0.64 10.74
C LYS A 61 4.50 -0.62 12.10
N SER A 62 5.79 -0.96 12.15
CA SER A 62 6.58 -0.94 13.40
C SER A 62 6.79 0.47 13.95
N ASN A 63 6.69 1.49 13.09
CA ASN A 63 6.72 2.89 13.51
C ASN A 63 5.42 3.34 14.18
N CYS A 64 4.35 2.54 14.16
CA CYS A 64 3.09 2.88 14.84
C CYS A 64 3.18 2.45 16.30
N LEU A 65 3.51 3.41 17.15
CA LEU A 65 3.48 3.34 18.60
C LEU A 65 2.02 3.31 19.08
N ASP A 66 1.74 2.47 20.07
CA ASP A 66 0.43 2.30 20.74
C ASP A 66 -0.77 2.26 19.78
N SER A 67 -0.83 1.21 18.95
CA SER A 67 -1.96 0.94 18.04
C SER A 67 -3.07 0.11 18.65
#